data_AF-A0A8X6SII3-F1
#
_entry.id   AF-A0A8X6SII3-F1
#
_cell.length_a   1.000
_cell.length_b   1.000
_cell.length_c   1.000
_cell.angle_alpha   90.00
_cell.angle_beta   90.00
_cell.angle_gamma   90.00
#
_symmetry.space_group_name_H-M   'P 1'
#
loop_
_entity.id
_entity.type
_entity.pdbx_description
1 polymer ?
#
loop_
_entity_poly.entity_id
_entity_poly.type
_entity_poly.pdbx_seq_one_letter_code
_entity_poly.pdbx_strand_id
1 'polypeptide(L)'
;MQNETQRAVGPQTLPQTKIELNKLLPTFNPEIDNMDLFLTLFERQMKLLDLGEDLWVPYLIGALPSDVTSLIAREPEEKCRDYCHIRGMLLKRFKLTAENSGSCFHVTEKAQMGLGRLLF
;
A
#
# COMPACT_ATOMS: atom_id res chain seq x y z
N MET A 1 27.67 -43.51 11.71
CA MET A 1 28.39 -42.26 11.99
C MET A 1 27.69 -41.17 11.17
N GLN A 2 26.59 -40.62 11.69
CA GLN A 2 26.55 -39.30 12.34
C GLN A 2 26.95 -38.14 11.40
N ASN A 3 25.98 -37.46 10.79
CA ASN A 3 25.66 -36.07 11.16
C ASN A 3 24.35 -35.57 10.52
N GLU A 4 23.54 -34.95 11.37
CA GLU A 4 22.40 -34.12 11.05
C GLU A 4 22.88 -32.66 10.99
N THR A 5 22.55 -31.89 9.94
CA THR A 5 22.41 -30.41 9.97
C THR A 5 21.66 -29.97 8.70
N GLN A 6 20.32 -29.88 8.75
CA GLN A 6 19.51 -28.70 9.06
C GLN A 6 19.53 -27.57 8.02
N ARG A 7 18.31 -27.33 7.50
CA ARG A 7 17.75 -26.17 6.76
C ARG A 7 18.24 -25.93 5.32
N ALA A 8 17.55 -26.59 4.39
CA ALA A 8 17.04 -25.85 3.24
C ALA A 8 15.57 -25.55 3.52
N VAL A 9 15.30 -24.29 3.91
CA VAL A 9 13.96 -23.71 3.81
C VAL A 9 13.51 -23.96 2.36
N GLY A 10 12.55 -24.86 2.17
CA GLY A 10 11.90 -25.00 0.87
C GLY A 10 11.32 -23.63 0.50
N PRO A 11 11.36 -23.23 -0.79
CA PRO A 11 10.67 -22.02 -1.20
C PRO A 11 9.23 -22.14 -0.68
N GLN A 12 8.83 -21.22 0.19
CA GLN A 12 7.53 -21.26 0.81
C GLN A 12 6.51 -21.10 -0.31
N THR A 13 5.96 -22.23 -0.74
CA THR A 13 4.96 -22.30 -1.79
C THR A 13 3.72 -21.65 -1.22
N LEU A 14 3.53 -20.36 -1.53
CA LEU A 14 2.26 -19.69 -1.30
C LEU A 14 1.17 -20.58 -1.90
N PRO A 15 0.10 -20.89 -1.14
CA PRO A 15 -0.98 -21.72 -1.65
C PRO A 15 -1.46 -21.09 -2.96
N GLN A 16 -1.26 -21.81 -4.06
CA GLN A 16 -1.68 -21.44 -5.42
C GLN A 16 -3.22 -21.44 -5.51
N THR A 17 -3.90 -20.67 -4.67
CA THR A 17 -5.21 -20.17 -5.05
C THR A 17 -4.93 -19.14 -6.12
N LYS A 18 -5.17 -19.53 -7.37
CA LYS A 18 -5.01 -18.73 -8.58
C LYS A 18 -6.01 -17.58 -8.58
N ILE A 19 -5.93 -16.70 -7.59
CA ILE A 19 -6.65 -15.44 -7.56
C ILE A 19 -5.93 -14.58 -8.58
N GLU A 20 -6.57 -14.37 -9.71
CA GLU A 20 -6.01 -13.53 -10.76
C GLU A 20 -6.12 -12.08 -10.31
N LEU A 21 -5.18 -11.63 -9.48
CA LEU A 21 -5.09 -10.25 -8.99
C LEU A 21 -5.16 -9.24 -10.14
N ASN A 22 -4.56 -9.58 -11.29
CA ASN A 22 -4.63 -8.81 -12.53
C ASN A 22 -6.06 -8.59 -13.09
N LYS A 23 -7.04 -9.38 -12.65
CA LYS A 23 -8.46 -9.20 -12.98
C LYS A 23 -9.23 -8.43 -11.92
N LEU A 24 -8.76 -8.46 -10.67
CA LEU A 24 -9.42 -7.84 -9.52
C LEU A 24 -8.94 -6.41 -9.27
N LEU A 25 -7.69 -6.12 -9.64
CA LEU A 25 -7.04 -4.85 -9.40
C LEU A 25 -6.55 -4.26 -10.72
N PRO A 26 -6.70 -2.95 -10.91
CA PRO A 26 -6.07 -2.25 -12.01
C PRO A 26 -4.55 -2.30 -11.84
N THR A 27 -3.82 -2.21 -12.95
CA THR A 27 -2.37 -2.04 -12.92
C THR A 27 -2.02 -0.75 -12.17
N PHE A 28 -1.21 -0.86 -11.12
CA PHE A 28 -0.76 0.30 -10.36
C PHE A 28 0.40 1.00 -11.08
N ASN A 29 0.26 2.29 -11.35
CA ASN A 29 1.35 3.12 -11.85
C ASN A 29 1.90 4.05 -10.76
N PRO A 30 3.12 3.81 -10.24
CA PRO A 30 3.68 4.57 -9.12
C PRO A 30 3.88 6.07 -9.39
N GLU A 31 3.89 6.50 -10.65
CA GLU A 31 4.12 7.90 -11.04
C GLU A 31 2.84 8.76 -11.03
N ILE A 32 1.67 8.16 -11.29
CA ILE A 32 0.40 8.88 -11.44
C ILE A 32 -0.68 8.41 -10.46
N ASP A 33 -0.63 7.15 -10.03
CA ASP A 33 -1.68 6.58 -9.21
C ASP A 33 -1.46 6.85 -7.73
N ASN A 34 -2.58 7.06 -7.05
CA ASN A 34 -2.59 7.27 -5.61
C ASN A 34 -2.43 5.93 -4.89
N MET A 35 -1.27 5.72 -4.26
CA MET A 35 -0.97 4.51 -3.48
C MET A 35 -2.02 4.21 -2.41
N ASP A 36 -2.55 5.23 -1.73
CA ASP A 36 -3.59 5.06 -0.70
C ASP A 36 -4.90 4.49 -1.26
N LEU A 37 -5.30 4.96 -2.46
CA LEU A 37 -6.50 4.47 -3.15
C LEU A 37 -6.30 3.02 -3.60
N PHE A 38 -5.12 2.69 -4.14
CA PHE A 38 -4.78 1.34 -4.55
C PHE A 38 -4.83 0.36 -3.36
N LEU A 39 -4.21 0.73 -2.23
CA LEU A 39 -4.22 -0.08 -1.02
C LEU A 39 -5.64 -0.28 -0.48
N THR A 40 -6.45 0.78 -0.45
CA THR A 40 -7.86 0.69 -0.01
C THR A 40 -8.67 -0.27 -0.89
N LEU A 41 -8.46 -0.25 -2.21
CA LEU A 41 -9.12 -1.16 -3.13
C LEU A 41 -8.65 -2.61 -2.91
N PHE A 42 -7.34 -2.81 -2.73
CA PHE A 42 -6.74 -4.10 -2.40
C PHE A 42 -7.34 -4.70 -1.11
N GLU A 43 -7.41 -3.92 -0.03
CA GLU A 43 -8.00 -4.35 1.25
C GLU A 43 -9.45 -4.80 1.08
N ARG A 44 -10.23 -4.08 0.25
CA ARG A 44 -11.61 -4.45 -0.05
C ARG A 44 -11.67 -5.78 -0.80
N GLN A 45 -10.78 -6.04 -1.75
CA GLN A 45 -10.72 -7.32 -2.47
C GLN A 45 -10.33 -8.46 -1.53
N MET A 46 -9.34 -8.27 -0.66
CA MET A 46 -8.92 -9.29 0.30
C MET A 46 -10.05 -9.63 1.29
N LYS A 47 -10.77 -8.61 1.78
CA LYS A 47 -11.94 -8.78 2.65
C LYS A 47 -13.10 -9.45 1.93
N LEU A 48 -13.33 -9.15 0.64
CA LEU A 48 -14.35 -9.82 -0.17
C LEU A 48 -14.06 -11.30 -0.37
N LEU A 49 -12.78 -11.68 -0.41
CA LEU A 49 -12.32 -13.05 -0.52
C LEU A 49 -12.17 -13.75 0.85
N ASP A 50 -12.46 -13.05 1.95
CA ASP A 50 -12.28 -13.51 3.33
C ASP A 50 -10.87 -14.06 3.60
N LEU A 51 -9.85 -13.44 2.99
CA LEU A 51 -8.46 -13.88 3.13
C LEU A 51 -7.87 -13.37 4.45
N GLY A 52 -7.13 -14.23 5.14
CA GLY A 52 -6.37 -13.86 6.34
C GLY A 52 -5.27 -12.85 6.03
N GLU A 53 -5.00 -11.93 6.96
CA GLU A 53 -4.01 -10.85 6.81
C GLU A 53 -2.59 -11.36 6.53
N ASP A 54 -2.24 -12.56 7.02
CA ASP A 54 -0.99 -13.26 6.70
C ASP A 54 -0.77 -13.48 5.19
N LEU A 55 -1.85 -13.57 4.42
CA LEU A 55 -1.82 -13.72 2.98
C LEU A 55 -1.90 -12.36 2.26
N TRP A 56 -2.09 -11.23 2.93
CA TRP A 56 -2.27 -9.97 2.22
C TRP A 56 -0.96 -9.48 1.60
N VAL A 57 0.15 -9.52 2.34
CA VAL A 57 1.44 -9.04 1.83
C VAL A 57 1.95 -9.83 0.62
N PRO A 58 1.97 -11.17 0.61
CA PRO A 58 2.42 -11.90 -0.58
C PRO A 58 1.54 -11.63 -1.82
N TYR A 59 0.24 -11.43 -1.64
CA TYR A 59 -0.65 -11.05 -2.75
C TYR A 59 -0.43 -9.60 -3.18
N LEU A 60 -0.15 -8.70 -2.24
CA LEU A 60 0.21 -7.32 -2.54
C LEU A 60 1.49 -7.25 -3.38
N ILE A 61 2.50 -8.06 -3.04
CA ILE A 61 3.75 -8.16 -3.82
C ILE A 61 3.46 -8.63 -5.24
N GLY A 62 2.56 -9.60 -5.42
CA GLY A 62 2.15 -10.08 -6.75
C GLY A 62 1.31 -9.07 -7.57
N ALA A 63 0.67 -8.11 -6.90
CA ALA A 63 -0.16 -7.07 -7.55
C ALA A 63 0.63 -5.80 -7.90
N LEU A 64 1.78 -5.58 -7.27
CA LEU A 64 2.58 -4.37 -7.42
C LEU A 64 3.69 -4.53 -8.47
N PRO A 65 4.08 -3.43 -9.15
CA PRO A 65 5.22 -3.44 -10.06
C PRO A 65 6.55 -3.59 -9.31
N SER A 66 7.59 -4.01 -10.04
CA SER A 66 8.92 -4.32 -9.51
C SER A 66 9.54 -3.18 -8.68
N ASP A 67 9.32 -1.93 -9.07
CA ASP A 67 9.79 -0.74 -8.36
C ASP A 67 9.28 -0.68 -6.92
N VAL A 68 8.02 -1.06 -6.70
CA VAL A 68 7.40 -1.04 -5.38
C VAL A 68 7.73 -2.30 -4.60
N THR A 69 7.72 -3.47 -5.24
CA THR A 69 8.08 -4.72 -4.56
C THR A 69 9.53 -4.74 -4.12
N SER A 70 10.43 -4.05 -4.83
CA SER A 70 11.81 -3.83 -4.40
C SER A 70 11.89 -3.06 -3.06
N LEU A 71 10.97 -2.13 -2.80
CA LEU A 71 10.90 -1.44 -1.50
C LEU A 71 10.51 -2.40 -0.39
N ILE A 72 9.57 -3.31 -0.65
CA ILE A 72 9.11 -4.32 0.32
C ILE A 72 10.23 -5.34 0.56
N ALA A 73 10.96 -5.77 -0.47
CA ALA A 73 12.06 -6.72 -0.37
C ALA A 73 13.25 -6.22 0.49
N ARG A 74 13.32 -4.90 0.78
CA ARG A 74 14.32 -4.31 1.68
C ARG A 74 13.95 -4.44 3.15
N GLU A 75 12.68 -4.69 3.45
CA GLU A 75 12.24 -4.93 4.82
C GLU A 75 12.52 -6.39 5.22
N PRO A 76 12.85 -6.65 6.50
CA PRO A 76 13.05 -8.01 6.98
C PRO A 76 11.76 -8.84 6.91
N GLU A 77 11.89 -10.16 6.75
CA GLU A 77 10.75 -11.08 6.61
C GLU A 77 9.73 -10.97 7.76
N GLU A 78 10.20 -10.67 8.98
CA GLU A 78 9.40 -10.30 10.14
C GLU A 78 8.34 -9.24 9.79
N LYS A 79 8.80 -8.11 9.27
CA LYS A 79 7.97 -6.94 8.96
C LYS A 79 7.20 -7.08 7.66
N CYS A 80 7.66 -7.96 6.78
CA CYS A 80 6.94 -8.34 5.57
C CYS A 80 5.69 -9.19 5.85
N ARG A 81 5.49 -9.68 7.09
CA ARG A 81 4.22 -10.31 7.49
C ARG A 81 3.21 -9.28 8.00
N ASP A 82 3.68 -8.16 8.51
CA ASP A 82 2.86 -7.09 9.05
C ASP A 82 2.33 -6.17 7.93
N TYR A 83 1.12 -6.46 7.44
CA TYR A 83 0.47 -5.62 6.43
C TYR A 83 0.36 -4.14 6.87
N CYS A 84 0.04 -3.87 8.14
CA CYS A 84 -0.04 -2.52 8.68
C CYS A 84 1.29 -1.75 8.53
N HIS A 85 2.42 -2.43 8.79
CA HIS A 85 3.75 -1.84 8.63
C HIS A 85 4.07 -1.56 7.16
N ILE A 86 3.82 -2.53 6.27
CA ILE A 86 4.03 -2.37 4.82
C ILE A 86 3.16 -1.25 4.25
N ARG A 87 1.87 -1.21 4.62
CA ARG A 87 0.93 -0.16 4.24
C ARG A 87 1.44 1.22 4.68
N GLY A 88 1.86 1.36 5.93
CA GLY A 88 2.42 2.62 6.45
C GLY A 88 3.69 3.06 5.72
N MET A 89 4.60 2.12 5.42
CA MET A 89 5.82 2.40 4.66
C MET A 89 5.51 2.88 3.24
N LEU A 90 4.62 2.18 2.52
CA LEU A 90 4.20 2.54 1.17
C LEU A 90 3.54 3.93 1.17
N LEU A 91 2.60 4.16 2.09
CA LEU A 91 1.96 5.47 2.24
C LEU A 91 2.98 6.57 2.53
N LYS A 92 3.98 6.34 3.38
CA LYS A 92 5.01 7.34 3.67
C LYS A 92 5.83 7.66 2.42
N ARG A 93 6.22 6.66 1.63
CA ARG A 93 7.00 6.85 0.39
C ARG A 93 6.22 7.60 -0.68
N PHE A 94 4.94 7.29 -0.85
CA PHE A 94 4.11 7.85 -1.91
C PHE A 94 3.35 9.13 -1.51
N LYS A 95 2.94 9.28 -0.23
CA LYS A 95 2.35 10.55 0.27
C LYS A 95 3.38 11.66 0.41
N LEU A 96 4.64 11.38 0.77
CA LEU A 96 5.67 12.41 0.76
C LEU A 96 5.85 12.99 -0.66
N THR A 97 5.62 12.20 -1.71
CA THR A 97 5.59 12.69 -3.10
C THR A 97 4.35 13.55 -3.39
N ALA A 98 3.19 13.23 -2.81
CA ALA A 98 1.96 14.03 -2.96
C ALA A 98 2.01 15.35 -2.16
N GLU A 99 2.61 15.38 -0.98
CA GLU A 99 2.78 16.61 -0.18
C GLU A 99 3.86 17.54 -0.76
N ASN A 100 4.83 16.99 -1.50
CA ASN A 100 5.77 17.76 -2.30
C ASN A 100 5.19 18.24 -3.65
N SER A 101 3.99 17.76 -4.01
CA SER A 101 3.18 18.30 -5.11
C SER A 101 2.21 19.36 -4.57
N GLY A 102 2.71 20.29 -3.75
CA GLY A 102 1.99 21.43 -3.18
C GLY A 102 1.62 22.52 -4.20
N SER A 103 1.27 22.14 -5.42
CA SER A 103 0.58 22.99 -6.38
C SER A 103 -0.83 22.43 -6.59
N CYS A 104 -1.61 22.36 -5.51
CA CYS A 104 -3.06 22.20 -5.60
C CYS A 104 -3.70 23.46 -5.01
N PHE A 105 -3.95 24.40 -5.90
CA PHE A 105 -4.99 25.43 -5.86
C PHE A 105 -5.31 26.06 -4.49
N HIS A 106 -4.76 27.25 -4.26
CA HIS A 106 -5.42 28.26 -3.42
C HIS A 106 -6.76 28.64 -4.08
N VAL A 107 -7.80 27.85 -3.81
CA VAL A 107 -9.17 28.38 -3.84
C VAL A 107 -9.24 29.44 -2.75
N THR A 108 -9.09 30.69 -3.18
CA THR A 108 -9.26 31.85 -2.32
C THR A 108 -10.75 32.02 -2.10
N GLU A 109 -11.32 31.25 -1.17
CA GLU A 109 -12.68 31.48 -0.68
C GLU A 109 -12.62 32.61 0.37
N LYS A 110 -12.50 33.85 -0.11
CA LYS A 110 -12.82 35.03 0.69
C LYS A 110 -14.34 35.23 0.62
N ALA A 111 -15.08 34.51 1.44
CA ALA A 111 -16.50 34.77 1.64
C ALA A 111 -16.90 34.50 3.09
N GLN A 112 -16.77 35.55 3.91
CA GLN A 112 -17.78 36.05 4.87
C GLN A 112 -17.13 36.63 6.14
N MET A 113 -17.05 37.95 6.21
CA MET A 113 -17.19 38.64 7.50
C MET A 113 -18.11 39.84 7.24
N GLY A 114 -19.40 39.52 7.19
CA GLY A 114 -20.46 40.51 7.16
C GLY A 114 -20.69 41.07 8.56
N LEU A 115 -20.54 42.39 8.66
CA LEU A 115 -21.41 43.34 9.38
C LEU A 115 -21.47 43.27 10.91
N GLY A 116 -20.97 44.33 11.56
CA GLY A 116 -21.39 44.66 12.92
C GLY A 116 -20.54 45.68 13.68
N ARG A 117 -20.38 46.91 13.17
CA ARG A 117 -20.25 48.09 14.07
C ARG A 117 -20.47 49.41 13.34
N LEU A 118 -21.72 49.85 13.39
CA LEU A 118 -22.13 51.24 13.29
C LEU A 118 -21.77 51.91 14.63
N LEU A 119 -20.92 52.94 14.65
CA LEU A 119 -20.90 54.02 15.64
C LEU A 119 -19.87 55.07 15.16
N PHE A 120 -20.32 56.08 14.42
CA PHE A 120 -19.94 57.50 14.53
C PHE A 120 -21.06 58.33 13.92
#